data_AF-A0A2E4PLJ7-F1
#
_entry.id   AF-A0A2E4PLJ7-F1
#
_cell.length_a   1.000
_cell.length_b   1.000
_cell.length_c   1.000
_cell.angle_alpha   90.00
_cell.angle_beta   90.00
_cell.angle_gamma   90.00
#
_symmetry.space_group_name_H-M   'P 1'
#
loop_
_entity.id
_entity.type
_entity.pdbx_description
1 polymer ?
#
loop_
_entity_poly.entity_id
_entity_poly.type
_entity_poly.pdbx_seq_one_letter_code
_entity_poly.pdbx_strand_id
1 'polypeptide(L)'
;GFEDIQLNYLFNDPGVDDLLLYDTNNANFQLVKNFDNFPSAIKIKDSDYYYSYHRSGCADANWDSDLFYIQNFECFKIGNISGRGCVGVERNGIIISKIKDDKKIELEYIKREAEYYEDKWEFIENYWKKNYKKFIPN
;
A
#
# COMPACT_ATOMS: atom_id res chain seq x y z
N GLY A 1 7.08 20.68 -11.10
CA GLY A 1 5.73 20.20 -10.78
C GLY A 1 4.94 21.32 -10.16
N PHE A 2 3.64 21.13 -10.00
CA PHE A 2 2.76 22.01 -9.21
C PHE A 2 2.69 21.46 -7.77
N GLU A 3 2.40 22.31 -6.79
CA GLU A 3 2.20 21.87 -5.41
C GLU A 3 0.87 21.09 -5.30
N ASP A 4 0.89 20.01 -4.53
CA ASP A 4 -0.26 19.16 -4.25
C ASP A 4 -0.80 19.45 -2.84
N ILE A 5 -2.06 19.09 -2.59
CA ILE A 5 -2.69 19.26 -1.27
C ILE A 5 -3.02 17.88 -0.70
N GLN A 6 -2.46 17.55 0.47
CA GLN A 6 -2.82 16.35 1.24
C GLN A 6 -3.59 16.78 2.49
N LEU A 7 -4.78 16.23 2.67
CA LEU A 7 -5.64 16.47 3.83
C LEU A 7 -5.56 15.25 4.75
N ASN A 8 -4.95 15.44 5.92
CA ASN A 8 -4.83 14.39 6.92
C ASN A 8 -5.99 14.50 7.92
N TYR A 9 -6.69 13.41 8.16
CA TYR A 9 -7.80 13.37 9.11
C TYR A 9 -7.41 12.64 10.40
N LEU A 10 -7.92 13.13 11.53
CA LEU A 10 -7.81 12.45 12.81
C LEU A 10 -8.98 11.47 12.97
N PHE A 11 -8.87 10.28 12.37
CA PHE A 11 -9.79 9.16 12.58
C PHE A 11 -9.24 8.14 13.58
N ASN A 12 -10.10 7.23 14.02
CA ASN A 12 -9.69 6.06 14.80
C ASN A 12 -8.77 5.10 14.00
N ASP A 13 -8.81 5.19 12.67
CA ASP A 13 -7.87 4.53 11.76
C ASP A 13 -6.86 5.58 11.25
N PRO A 14 -5.61 5.59 11.76
CA PRO A 14 -4.63 6.62 11.43
C PRO A 14 -4.11 6.48 9.99
N GLY A 15 -3.89 7.62 9.34
CA GLY A 15 -3.24 7.69 8.02
C GLY A 15 -4.19 7.56 6.82
N VAL A 16 -5.51 7.61 7.03
CA VAL A 16 -6.49 7.80 5.96
C VAL A 16 -6.50 9.28 5.59
N ASP A 17 -6.09 9.58 4.37
CA ASP A 17 -5.93 10.94 3.86
C ASP A 17 -6.71 11.11 2.56
N ASP A 18 -7.09 12.36 2.25
CA ASP A 18 -7.46 12.74 0.90
C ASP A 18 -6.26 13.38 0.19
N LEU A 19 -6.11 13.10 -1.10
CA LEU A 19 -5.10 13.74 -1.95
C LEU A 19 -5.81 14.54 -3.04
N LEU A 20 -5.44 15.81 -3.18
CA LEU A 20 -5.84 16.64 -4.30
C LEU A 20 -4.60 16.97 -5.14
N LEU A 21 -4.67 16.64 -6.44
CA LEU A 21 -3.63 16.97 -7.41
C LEU A 21 -4.09 18.14 -8.27
N TYR A 22 -3.15 19.00 -8.68
CA TYR A 22 -3.45 20.12 -9.57
C TYR A 22 -3.62 19.66 -11.02
N ASP A 23 -4.80 19.86 -11.60
CA ASP A 23 -5.07 19.65 -13.01
C ASP A 23 -4.68 20.89 -13.82
N THR A 24 -3.59 20.75 -14.60
CA THR A 24 -3.08 21.82 -15.45
C THR A 24 -4.00 22.17 -16.62
N ASN A 25 -4.84 21.24 -17.07
CA ASN A 25 -5.74 21.48 -18.21
C ASN A 25 -6.93 22.36 -17.80
N ASN A 26 -7.42 22.16 -16.58
CA ASN A 26 -8.60 22.87 -16.05
C ASN A 26 -8.24 23.94 -15.00
N ALA A 27 -6.96 24.09 -14.70
CA ALA A 27 -6.42 25.03 -13.71
C ALA A 27 -7.10 24.93 -12.33
N ASN A 28 -7.42 23.72 -11.88
CA ASN A 28 -8.11 23.44 -10.63
C ASN A 28 -7.50 22.26 -9.88
N PHE A 29 -7.82 22.11 -8.59
CA PHE A 29 -7.47 20.92 -7.83
C PHE A 29 -8.54 19.85 -7.98
N GLN A 30 -8.12 18.61 -8.21
CA GLN A 30 -9.01 17.46 -8.32
C GLN A 30 -8.67 16.42 -7.25
N LEU A 31 -9.71 15.93 -6.59
CA LEU A 31 -9.62 14.83 -5.65
C LEU A 31 -9.17 13.56 -6.38
N VAL A 32 -8.14 12.91 -5.86
CA VAL A 32 -7.71 11.60 -6.31
C VAL A 32 -8.66 10.57 -5.75
N LYS A 33 -9.41 9.92 -6.65
CA LYS A 33 -10.32 8.84 -6.29
C LYS A 33 -9.58 7.68 -5.68
N ASN A 34 -10.20 7.06 -4.68
CA ASN A 34 -9.75 5.83 -4.03
C ASN A 34 -8.43 5.96 -3.26
N PHE A 35 -7.93 7.17 -3.00
CA PHE A 35 -6.68 7.37 -2.25
C PHE A 35 -6.82 6.95 -0.78
N ASP A 36 -8.02 7.14 -0.22
CA ASP A 36 -8.44 6.70 1.11
C ASP A 36 -8.33 5.17 1.33
N ASN A 37 -8.34 4.37 0.25
CA ASN A 37 -8.08 2.93 0.33
C ASN A 37 -6.61 2.57 0.63
N PHE A 38 -5.71 3.56 0.67
CA PHE A 38 -4.27 3.36 0.85
C PHE A 38 -3.73 4.14 2.05
N PRO A 39 -4.06 3.75 3.29
CA PRO A 39 -3.61 4.49 4.47
C PRO A 39 -2.09 4.53 4.59
N SER A 40 -1.56 5.61 5.17
CA SER A 40 -0.11 5.79 5.35
C SER A 40 0.68 5.63 4.03
N ALA A 41 0.14 6.19 2.94
CA ALA A 41 0.77 6.12 1.62
C ALA A 41 2.13 6.83 1.58
N ILE A 42 3.14 6.14 1.08
CA ILE A 42 4.51 6.63 0.91
C ILE A 42 4.92 6.47 -0.55
N LYS A 43 5.36 7.56 -1.17
CA LYS A 43 5.89 7.54 -2.54
C LYS A 43 7.24 6.83 -2.58
N ILE A 44 7.41 5.91 -3.53
CA ILE A 44 8.72 5.35 -3.86
C ILE A 44 9.51 6.41 -4.62
N LYS A 45 10.63 6.84 -4.05
CA LYS A 45 11.50 7.89 -4.60
C LYS A 45 11.83 7.61 -6.07
N ASP A 46 11.82 8.68 -6.88
CA ASP A 46 12.15 8.66 -8.31
C ASP A 46 11.26 7.69 -9.13
N SER A 47 9.99 7.56 -8.76
CA SER A 47 8.98 6.76 -9.46
C SER A 47 7.56 7.31 -9.32
N ASP A 48 6.63 6.77 -10.10
CA ASP A 48 5.19 7.10 -10.03
C ASP A 48 4.39 6.15 -9.13
N TYR A 49 5.09 5.32 -8.34
CA TYR A 49 4.50 4.29 -7.51
C TYR A 49 4.56 4.67 -6.03
N TYR A 50 3.56 4.18 -5.29
CA TYR A 50 3.37 4.40 -3.87
C TYR A 50 3.17 3.05 -3.20
N TYR A 51 3.54 2.95 -1.93
CA TYR A 51 3.13 1.85 -1.08
C TYR A 51 2.42 2.36 0.18
N SER A 52 1.46 1.60 0.66
CA SER A 52 0.68 1.93 1.85
C SER A 52 0.98 0.99 3.01
N TYR A 53 0.40 1.26 4.17
CA TYR A 53 0.33 0.31 5.25
C TYR A 53 -1.02 0.45 5.97
N HIS A 54 -1.62 -0.68 6.34
CA HIS A 54 -2.72 -0.68 7.28
C HIS A 54 -2.72 -1.93 8.16
N ARG A 55 -3.34 -1.80 9.32
CA ARG A 55 -3.59 -2.92 10.24
C ARG A 55 -4.70 -3.79 9.64
N SER A 56 -4.56 -5.10 9.76
CA SER A 56 -5.53 -6.08 9.26
C SER A 56 -6.03 -7.03 10.35
N GLY A 57 -6.00 -6.56 11.60
CA GLY A 57 -6.51 -7.25 12.77
C GLY A 57 -5.43 -7.92 13.63
N CYS A 58 -5.88 -8.74 14.58
CA CYS A 58 -5.01 -9.44 15.55
C CYS A 58 -4.01 -8.51 16.26
N ALA A 59 -4.47 -7.35 16.72
CA ALA A 59 -3.64 -6.32 17.36
C ALA A 59 -2.38 -5.96 16.56
N ASP A 60 -2.52 -5.82 15.23
CA ASP A 60 -1.42 -5.52 14.28
C ASP A 60 -0.41 -6.66 14.05
N ALA A 61 -0.69 -7.86 14.56
CA ALA A 61 0.00 -9.07 14.12
C ALA A 61 -0.39 -9.45 12.68
N ASN A 62 -1.61 -9.08 12.26
CA ASN A 62 -1.99 -9.08 10.85
C ASN A 62 -1.94 -7.67 10.30
N TRP A 63 -1.33 -7.51 9.14
CA TRP A 63 -1.14 -6.23 8.48
C TRP A 63 -1.04 -6.43 6.98
N ASP A 64 -1.30 -5.37 6.23
CA ASP A 64 -1.15 -5.35 4.79
C ASP A 64 -0.42 -4.08 4.36
N SER A 65 0.27 -4.20 3.24
CA SER A 65 0.88 -3.09 2.52
C SER A 65 0.57 -3.25 1.05
N ASP A 66 0.01 -2.22 0.42
CA ASP A 66 -0.39 -2.27 -0.97
C ASP A 66 0.53 -1.42 -1.83
N LEU A 67 0.89 -1.93 -3.01
CA LEU A 67 1.61 -1.19 -4.03
C LEU A 67 0.60 -0.67 -5.06
N PHE A 68 0.64 0.62 -5.35
CA PHE A 68 -0.29 1.27 -6.26
C PHE A 68 0.36 2.42 -7.03
N TYR A 69 -0.35 2.93 -8.03
CA TYR A 69 -0.01 4.16 -8.75
C TYR A 69 -1.26 5.03 -8.91
N ILE A 70 -1.05 6.30 -9.24
CA ILE A 70 -2.12 7.25 -9.54
C ILE A 70 -2.09 7.54 -11.03
N GLN A 71 -3.22 7.41 -11.71
CA GLN A 71 -3.38 7.77 -13.11
C GLN A 71 -4.74 8.45 -13.28
N ASN A 72 -4.78 9.58 -13.98
CA ASN A 72 -6.02 10.32 -14.24
C ASN A 72 -6.84 10.61 -12.96
N PHE A 73 -6.16 11.04 -11.89
CA PHE A 73 -6.78 11.31 -10.58
C PHE A 73 -7.50 10.10 -9.96
N GLU A 74 -7.00 8.89 -10.20
CA GLU A 74 -7.51 7.65 -9.62
C GLU A 74 -6.38 6.70 -9.23
N CYS A 75 -6.54 6.01 -8.10
CA CYS A 75 -5.56 5.04 -7.61
C CYS A 75 -5.81 3.62 -8.13
N PHE A 76 -4.74 2.94 -8.56
CA PHE A 76 -4.78 1.58 -9.08
C PHE A 76 -3.82 0.67 -8.31
N LYS A 77 -4.37 -0.32 -7.62
CA LYS A 77 -3.62 -1.33 -6.86
C LYS A 77 -3.01 -2.38 -7.81
N ILE A 78 -1.71 -2.64 -7.68
CA ILE A 78 -0.98 -3.60 -8.51
C ILE A 78 -0.24 -4.68 -7.72
N GLY A 79 -0.06 -4.49 -6.42
CA GLY A 79 0.60 -5.46 -5.55
C GLY A 79 0.11 -5.38 -4.12
N ASN A 80 0.40 -6.43 -3.36
CA ASN A 80 0.14 -6.48 -1.92
C ASN A 80 1.16 -7.38 -1.23
N ILE A 81 1.53 -6.98 -0.02
CA ILE A 81 2.20 -7.80 0.98
C ILE A 81 1.22 -7.96 2.14
N SER A 82 0.99 -9.20 2.56
CA SER A 82 0.11 -9.53 3.68
C SER A 82 0.91 -10.27 4.75
N GLY A 83 1.10 -9.64 5.89
CA GLY A 83 1.66 -10.27 7.07
C GLY A 83 0.57 -10.97 7.87
N ARG A 84 0.75 -12.27 8.11
CA ARG A 84 -0.13 -13.09 8.95
C ARG A 84 0.66 -13.55 10.16
N GLY A 85 0.32 -13.03 11.33
CA GLY A 85 1.02 -13.31 12.59
C GLY A 85 0.09 -13.76 13.71
N CYS A 86 -1.17 -14.07 13.43
CA CYS A 86 -2.11 -14.38 14.50
C CYS A 86 -1.85 -15.77 15.11
N VAL A 87 -1.89 -15.86 16.44
CA VAL A 87 -1.71 -17.12 17.17
C VAL A 87 -2.84 -18.09 16.81
N GLY A 88 -2.50 -19.36 16.58
CA GLY A 88 -3.47 -20.41 16.23
C GLY A 88 -3.86 -20.45 14.75
N VAL A 89 -3.24 -19.63 13.89
CA VAL A 89 -3.39 -19.71 12.44
C VAL A 89 -2.32 -20.63 11.85
N GLU A 90 -2.74 -21.60 11.02
CA GLU A 90 -1.83 -22.60 10.44
C GLU A 90 -0.81 -22.01 9.45
N ARG A 91 -1.16 -20.91 8.78
CA ARG A 91 -0.36 -20.27 7.73
C ARG A 91 0.09 -18.87 8.14
N ASN A 92 1.01 -18.81 9.09
CA ASN A 92 1.70 -17.59 9.50
C ASN A 92 2.96 -17.33 8.67
N GLY A 93 3.16 -16.07 8.31
CA GLY A 93 4.18 -15.67 7.36
C GLY A 93 3.83 -14.38 6.65
N ILE A 94 4.67 -14.05 5.69
CA ILE A 94 4.47 -12.93 4.77
C ILE A 94 4.12 -13.51 3.41
N ILE A 95 3.00 -13.06 2.86
CA ILE A 95 2.51 -13.45 1.54
C ILE A 95 2.62 -12.25 0.62
N ILE A 96 3.35 -12.40 -0.49
CA ILE A 96 3.51 -11.36 -1.49
C ILE A 96 2.69 -11.73 -2.72
N SER A 97 1.90 -10.80 -3.23
CA SER A 97 0.97 -11.05 -4.32
C SER A 97 0.92 -9.91 -5.33
N LYS A 98 0.72 -10.26 -6.61
CA LYS A 98 0.41 -9.31 -7.69
C LYS A 98 -1.08 -9.24 -7.92
N ILE A 99 -1.60 -8.07 -8.28
CA ILE A 99 -2.98 -7.92 -8.73
C ILE A 99 -3.02 -8.04 -10.25
N LYS A 100 -3.86 -8.93 -10.76
CA LYS A 100 -4.12 -9.10 -12.19
C LYS A 100 -5.62 -9.35 -12.39
N ASP A 101 -6.27 -8.54 -13.22
CA ASP A 101 -7.71 -8.63 -13.48
C ASP A 101 -8.52 -8.66 -12.16
N ASP A 102 -8.19 -7.75 -11.23
CA ASP A 102 -8.74 -7.65 -9.86
C ASP A 102 -8.56 -8.88 -8.97
N LYS A 103 -7.74 -9.85 -9.40
CA LYS A 103 -7.41 -11.05 -8.62
C LYS A 103 -6.03 -10.95 -8.02
N LYS A 104 -5.93 -11.32 -6.74
CA LYS A 104 -4.66 -11.48 -6.03
C LYS A 104 -4.01 -12.81 -6.43
N ILE A 105 -2.85 -12.73 -7.08
CA ILE A 105 -2.02 -13.87 -7.48
C ILE A 105 -0.82 -13.91 -6.55
N GLU A 106 -0.72 -14.95 -5.73
CA GLU A 106 0.44 -15.16 -4.85
C GLU A 106 1.71 -15.41 -5.67
N LEU A 107 2.77 -14.68 -5.35
CA LEU A 107 4.10 -14.80 -5.97
C LEU A 107 5.10 -15.49 -5.04
N GLU A 108 5.01 -15.20 -3.75
CA GLU A 108 6.00 -15.63 -2.77
C GLU A 108 5.35 -15.76 -1.39
N TYR A 109 5.86 -16.73 -0.63
CA TYR A 109 5.49 -16.95 0.76
C TYR A 109 6.76 -17.12 1.60
N ILE A 110 6.87 -16.31 2.65
CA ILE A 110 7.98 -16.34 3.60
C ILE A 110 7.41 -16.78 4.93
N LYS A 111 7.74 -18.00 5.37
CA LYS A 111 7.30 -18.49 6.67
C LYS A 111 7.85 -17.59 7.78
N ARG A 112 6.98 -17.24 8.73
CA ARG A 112 7.31 -16.59 9.99
C ARG A 112 6.51 -17.24 11.10
N GLU A 113 7.02 -17.17 12.33
CA GLU A 113 6.26 -17.61 13.48
C GLU A 113 5.11 -16.64 13.78
N ALA A 114 4.14 -17.08 14.58
CA ALA A 114 3.10 -16.19 15.07
C ALA A 114 3.71 -15.03 15.87
N GLU A 115 2.91 -13.99 16.12
CA GLU A 115 3.20 -12.72 16.80
C GLU A 115 3.50 -11.54 15.85
N TYR A 116 3.77 -10.39 16.45
CA TYR A 116 4.08 -9.15 15.75
C TYR A 116 5.52 -9.18 15.21
N TYR A 117 5.71 -8.73 13.97
CA TYR A 117 7.02 -8.63 13.35
C TYR A 117 7.64 -7.26 13.64
N GLU A 118 8.65 -7.21 14.50
CA GLU A 118 9.41 -5.98 14.78
C GLU A 118 10.04 -5.39 13.51
N ASP A 119 10.48 -6.25 12.59
CA ASP A 119 11.11 -5.89 11.31
C ASP A 119 10.10 -5.49 10.21
N LYS A 120 8.78 -5.47 10.49
CA LYS A 120 7.72 -5.22 9.50
C LYS A 120 7.97 -3.99 8.64
N TRP A 121 8.24 -2.86 9.27
CA TRP A 121 8.35 -1.57 8.58
C TRP A 121 9.53 -1.53 7.63
N GLU A 122 10.68 -2.00 8.11
CA GLU A 122 11.89 -2.15 7.31
C GLU A 122 11.70 -3.16 6.17
N PHE A 123 10.99 -4.27 6.45
CA PHE A 123 10.67 -5.27 5.43
C PHE A 123 9.82 -4.66 4.30
N ILE A 124 8.73 -3.97 4.63
CA ILE A 124 7.82 -3.34 3.65
C ILE A 124 8.60 -2.35 2.78
N GLU A 125 9.32 -1.42 3.40
CA GLU A 125 10.06 -0.36 2.70
C GLU A 125 11.12 -0.95 1.76
N ASN A 126 11.95 -1.86 2.27
CA ASN A 126 13.02 -2.48 1.49
C ASN A 126 12.47 -3.35 0.37
N TYR A 127 11.40 -4.11 0.62
CA TYR A 127 10.80 -4.97 -0.39
C TYR A 127 10.26 -4.13 -1.55
N TRP A 128 9.46 -3.09 -1.26
CA TRP A 128 8.86 -2.29 -2.32
C TRP A 128 9.88 -1.50 -3.13
N LYS A 129 10.82 -0.82 -2.46
CA LYS A 129 11.91 -0.09 -3.15
C LYS A 129 12.69 -0.98 -4.11
N LYS A 130 12.94 -2.23 -3.73
CA LYS A 130 13.73 -3.17 -4.54
C LYS A 130 12.91 -3.87 -5.63
N ASN A 131 11.61 -4.11 -5.42
CA ASN A 131 10.85 -5.07 -6.24
C ASN A 131 9.64 -4.49 -6.98
N TYR A 132 9.23 -3.23 -6.77
CA TYR A 132 7.98 -2.69 -7.34
C TYR A 132 7.83 -2.90 -8.85
N LYS A 133 8.95 -2.84 -9.61
CA LYS A 133 8.96 -3.05 -11.07
C LYS A 133 8.40 -4.40 -11.52
N LYS A 134 8.46 -5.44 -10.68
CA LYS A 134 7.91 -6.78 -10.98
C LYS A 134 6.38 -6.78 -11.05
N PHE A 135 5.74 -5.80 -10.44
CA PHE A 135 4.29 -5.69 -10.30
C PHE A 135 3.65 -4.82 -11.38
N ILE A 136 4.47 -4.08 -12.15
CA ILE A 136 3.97 -3.23 -13.23
C ILE A 136 3.18 -4.10 -14.23
N PRO A 137 1.96 -3.70 -14.61
CA PRO A 137 1.22 -4.34 -15.70
C PRO A 137 2.01 -4.21 -17.01
N ASN A 138 2.13 -5.31 -17.76
CA ASN A 138 2.73 -5.29 -19.10
C ASN A 138 1.74 -4.75 -20.13
#